data_AF-A0A955D7I2-F1
#
_entry.id   AF-A0A955D7I2-F1
#
_cell.length_a   1.000
_cell.length_b   1.000
_cell.length_c   1.000
_cell.angle_alpha   90.00
_cell.angle_beta   90.00
_cell.angle_gamma   90.00
#
_symmetry.space_group_name_H-M   'P 1'
#
loop_
_entity.id
_entity.type
_entity.pdbx_description
1 polymer ?
#
loop_
_entity_poly.entity_id
_entity_poly.type
_entity_poly.pdbx_seq_one_letter_code
_entity_poly.pdbx_strand_id
1 'polypeptide(L)'
;MANGANIPEQPPPGGGGVPPPPPGQGGPSGSGHPQGPPQYPGYGAPPNPQGYPPGQPPPAQGYPPGYQQGYPPPGYQQGYPQYQQPWPHQPQGPSRAQVAAQQVGAAAMKHGRTFWDEALLCAQRVTRSDFQTERATELERAKLAGARHPIVNPMVQDFVAWRRSVLWVAAVLIAIYAFFQIVTFTTFESAMGPQIDRLYEEAVEQARAHGVRVELSRGEFHEMSMRQFGRNNAEVVDAINGILATSVFLSAICIGIAAKWWKSVPASRLWSRIAWGIMFCVPMILSFFPITWFMSFEHVQEAHARGAQRQAMGAVFAVGVFMMIAPKAIALFPGIIRSAVSLKTLVPESVAPGWVAAGMAPLYAIFLFTLVSMINQSQGDIFLILGVLCFMTGPLVYIVFA
;
A
#
# COMPACT_ATOMS: atom_id res chain seq x y z
N MET A 1 53.58 -5.15 1.37
CA MET A 1 54.75 -4.53 0.70
C MET A 1 55.01 -5.31 -0.58
N ALA A 2 54.43 -4.85 -1.69
CA ALA A 2 54.62 -5.40 -3.03
C ALA A 2 54.85 -4.21 -3.96
N ASN A 3 55.83 -4.34 -4.85
CA ASN A 3 56.32 -3.30 -5.74
C ASN A 3 55.22 -2.78 -6.67
N GLY A 4 55.04 -1.46 -6.68
CA GLY A 4 54.16 -0.75 -7.61
C GLY A 4 54.70 -0.85 -9.03
N ALA A 5 53.98 -1.54 -9.91
CA ALA A 5 54.19 -1.48 -11.34
C ALA A 5 53.54 -0.19 -11.87
N ASN A 6 54.37 0.72 -12.40
CA ASN A 6 53.94 1.89 -13.16
C ASN A 6 53.16 1.42 -14.40
N ILE A 7 51.87 1.73 -14.45
CA ILE A 7 51.07 1.64 -15.66
C ILE A 7 51.23 2.97 -16.41
N PRO A 8 51.65 2.99 -17.68
CA PRO A 8 51.76 4.22 -18.46
C PRO A 8 50.37 4.82 -18.74
N GLU A 9 50.22 6.10 -18.47
CA GLU A 9 49.02 6.90 -18.74
C GLU A 9 48.69 6.86 -20.25
N GLN A 10 47.50 6.35 -20.58
CA GLN A 10 46.93 6.52 -21.92
C GLN A 10 46.39 7.95 -22.07
N PRO A 11 46.68 8.64 -23.20
CA PRO A 11 46.07 9.94 -23.47
C PRO A 11 44.56 9.81 -23.70
N PRO A 12 43.78 10.84 -23.33
CA PRO A 12 42.33 10.81 -23.41
C PRO A 12 41.84 10.68 -24.87
N PRO A 13 40.77 9.93 -25.13
CA PRO A 13 40.18 9.84 -26.45
C PRO A 13 39.60 11.19 -26.88
N GLY A 14 40.01 11.64 -28.08
CA GLY A 14 39.58 12.90 -28.67
C GLY A 14 38.06 12.97 -28.83
N GLY A 15 37.48 14.10 -28.42
CA GLY A 15 36.06 14.37 -28.52
C GLY A 15 35.57 14.39 -29.97
N GLY A 16 34.73 13.42 -30.32
CA GLY A 16 33.97 13.41 -31.57
C GLY A 16 32.91 14.51 -31.56
N GLY A 17 33.00 15.41 -32.54
CA GLY A 17 32.04 16.49 -32.75
C GLY A 17 30.64 15.98 -33.09
N VAL A 18 29.64 16.56 -32.44
CA VAL A 18 28.22 16.34 -32.71
C VAL A 18 27.81 17.13 -33.95
N PRO A 19 27.16 16.52 -34.97
CA PRO A 19 26.64 17.25 -36.11
C PRO A 19 25.38 18.06 -35.73
N PRO A 20 25.15 19.25 -36.34
CA PRO A 20 23.99 20.08 -36.04
C PRO A 20 22.68 19.46 -36.56
N PRO A 21 21.55 19.72 -35.90
CA PRO A 21 20.24 19.22 -36.34
C PRO A 21 19.75 19.96 -37.60
N PRO A 22 19.00 19.28 -38.48
CA PRO A 22 18.42 19.90 -39.67
C PRO A 22 17.28 20.88 -39.34
N PRO A 23 17.09 21.95 -40.14
CA PRO A 23 16.07 22.95 -39.89
C PRO A 23 14.70 22.53 -40.47
N GLY A 24 13.67 22.67 -39.63
CA GLY A 24 12.34 23.12 -40.03
C GLY A 24 11.44 22.15 -40.79
N GLN A 25 10.36 21.73 -40.14
CA GLN A 25 9.05 21.61 -40.79
C GLN A 25 7.97 22.15 -39.86
N GLY A 26 7.28 23.18 -40.34
CA GLY A 26 6.15 23.81 -39.68
C GLY A 26 4.81 23.32 -40.23
N GLY A 27 3.79 23.45 -39.36
CA GLY A 27 2.36 23.54 -39.69
C GLY A 27 1.54 22.26 -39.52
N PRO A 28 0.19 22.33 -39.47
CA PRO A 28 -0.68 23.49 -39.24
C PRO A 28 -1.57 23.34 -38.00
N SER A 29 -1.94 24.50 -37.44
CA SER A 29 -2.94 24.69 -36.41
C SER A 29 -4.34 24.27 -36.89
N GLY A 30 -4.89 23.21 -36.31
CA GLY A 30 -6.29 22.79 -36.49
C GLY A 30 -7.10 23.05 -35.23
N SER A 31 -7.78 24.19 -35.16
CA SER A 31 -8.73 24.53 -34.10
C SER A 31 -10.08 23.85 -34.34
N GLY A 32 -10.24 22.63 -33.81
CA GLY A 32 -11.53 21.98 -33.69
C GLY A 32 -12.15 22.28 -32.33
N HIS A 33 -13.21 23.09 -32.29
CA HIS A 33 -14.05 23.26 -31.10
C HIS A 33 -14.91 22.00 -30.90
N PRO A 34 -14.79 21.27 -29.78
CA PRO A 34 -15.78 20.27 -29.41
C PRO A 34 -17.03 20.95 -28.86
N GLN A 35 -18.18 20.51 -29.38
CA GLN A 35 -19.52 20.84 -28.91
C GLN A 35 -19.66 20.51 -27.42
N GLY A 36 -20.17 21.48 -26.65
CA GLY A 36 -20.36 21.35 -25.21
C GLY A 36 -21.41 20.28 -24.83
N PRO A 37 -21.33 19.74 -23.60
CA PRO A 37 -22.24 18.72 -23.11
C PRO A 37 -23.68 19.25 -22.91
N PRO A 38 -24.69 18.37 -22.93
CA PRO A 38 -26.09 18.72 -22.76
C PRO A 38 -26.36 19.38 -21.40
N GLN A 39 -27.07 20.51 -21.44
CA GLN A 39 -27.51 21.25 -20.27
C GLN A 39 -28.51 20.41 -19.46
N TYR A 40 -28.19 20.14 -18.19
CA TYR A 40 -29.13 19.56 -17.22
C TYR A 40 -30.11 20.64 -16.72
N PRO A 41 -31.37 20.28 -16.40
CA PRO A 41 -32.33 21.18 -15.80
C PRO A 41 -31.82 21.69 -14.45
N GLY A 42 -31.72 23.02 -14.31
CA GLY A 42 -31.15 23.70 -13.16
C GLY A 42 -31.90 23.43 -11.86
N TYR A 43 -31.16 22.99 -10.85
CA TYR A 43 -31.55 23.19 -9.45
C TYR A 43 -31.36 24.68 -9.13
N GLY A 44 -32.44 25.36 -8.78
CA GLY A 44 -32.43 26.77 -8.41
C GLY A 44 -31.49 27.04 -7.25
N ALA A 45 -30.56 27.97 -7.44
CA ALA A 45 -29.74 28.52 -6.36
C ALA A 45 -30.66 29.21 -5.33
N PRO A 46 -30.39 29.05 -4.02
CA PRO A 46 -31.07 29.85 -3.01
C PRO A 46 -30.80 31.35 -3.26
N PRO A 47 -31.77 32.22 -2.99
CA PRO A 47 -31.67 33.64 -3.30
C PRO A 47 -30.43 34.26 -2.63
N ASN A 48 -29.61 34.89 -3.46
CA ASN A 48 -28.45 35.65 -3.07
C ASN A 48 -28.90 36.81 -2.16
N PRO A 49 -28.40 36.97 -0.92
CA PRO A 49 -28.68 38.14 -0.12
C PRO A 49 -28.12 39.36 -0.84
N GLN A 50 -29.01 40.25 -1.25
CA GLN A 50 -28.65 41.48 -1.93
C GLN A 50 -27.65 42.30 -1.12
N GLY A 51 -26.51 42.59 -1.77
CA GLY A 51 -25.82 43.88 -1.76
C GLY A 51 -25.54 44.53 -0.41
N TYR A 52 -24.38 44.24 0.17
CA TYR A 52 -23.67 45.22 0.99
C TYR A 52 -22.63 45.95 0.11
N PRO A 53 -22.64 47.29 0.06
CA PRO A 53 -21.65 48.04 -0.71
C PRO A 53 -20.24 47.86 -0.11
N PRO A 54 -19.20 47.75 -0.95
CA PRO A 54 -17.83 47.56 -0.49
C PRO A 54 -17.31 48.84 0.18
N GLY A 55 -16.95 48.75 1.47
CA GLY A 55 -16.27 49.83 2.19
C GLY A 55 -16.89 50.24 3.54
N GLN A 56 -18.02 49.66 3.95
CA GLN A 56 -18.55 49.88 5.30
C GLN A 56 -18.20 48.70 6.22
N PRO A 57 -17.52 48.93 7.36
CA PRO A 57 -17.39 47.90 8.38
C PRO A 57 -18.79 47.49 8.85
N PRO A 58 -19.04 46.18 9.08
CA PRO A 58 -20.34 45.71 9.53
C PRO A 58 -20.74 46.47 10.80
N PRO A 59 -21.99 46.94 10.91
CA PRO A 59 -22.43 47.69 12.08
C PRO A 59 -22.17 46.82 13.31
N ALA A 60 -21.42 47.36 14.27
CA ALA A 60 -21.21 46.72 15.55
C ALA A 60 -22.59 46.43 16.14
N GLN A 61 -22.99 45.16 16.11
CA GLN A 61 -24.16 44.70 16.83
C GLN A 61 -23.90 44.97 18.29
N GLY A 62 -24.45 46.09 18.77
CA GLY A 62 -24.48 46.44 20.17
C GLY A 62 -25.19 45.30 20.89
N TYR A 63 -24.42 44.49 21.60
CA TYR A 63 -24.97 43.62 22.62
C TYR A 63 -25.68 44.54 23.62
N PRO A 64 -26.99 44.35 23.87
CA PRO A 64 -27.70 45.16 24.83
C PRO A 64 -27.04 45.01 26.20
N PRO A 65 -26.84 46.10 26.96
CA PRO A 65 -26.19 46.06 28.26
C PRO A 65 -27.15 45.38 29.25
N GLY A 66 -26.86 44.14 29.64
CA GLY A 66 -27.73 43.44 30.59
C GLY A 66 -27.49 41.96 30.86
N TYR A 67 -26.49 41.30 30.27
CA TYR A 67 -26.23 39.89 30.58
C TYR A 67 -25.38 39.75 31.85
N GLN A 68 -26.00 40.03 33.00
CA GLN A 68 -25.64 39.31 34.21
C GLN A 68 -25.93 37.83 33.98
N GLN A 69 -25.07 36.96 34.54
CA GLN A 69 -25.30 35.52 34.70
C GLN A 69 -26.61 35.29 35.48
N GLY A 70 -27.73 35.36 34.78
CA GLY A 70 -29.05 35.08 35.30
C GLY A 70 -29.44 33.67 34.94
N TYR A 71 -29.90 32.92 35.92
CA TYR A 71 -30.62 31.66 35.78
C TYR A 71 -31.58 31.69 34.58
N PRO A 72 -31.69 30.60 33.81
CA PRO A 72 -32.55 30.56 32.64
C PRO A 72 -33.99 30.90 33.04
N PRO A 73 -34.66 31.81 32.29
CA PRO A 73 -36.00 32.27 32.61
C PRO A 73 -37.02 31.11 32.51
N PRO A 74 -37.94 30.99 33.48
CA PRO A 74 -39.01 30.01 33.43
C PRO A 74 -40.03 30.47 32.37
N GLY A 75 -40.06 29.84 31.20
CA GLY A 75 -41.12 30.15 30.24
C GLY A 75 -40.92 29.73 28.80
N TYR A 76 -39.71 29.44 28.34
CA TYR A 76 -39.46 28.98 26.97
C TYR A 76 -39.06 27.50 26.93
N GLN A 77 -39.91 26.64 27.50
CA GLN A 77 -40.04 25.27 27.01
C GLN A 77 -40.90 25.31 25.73
N GLN A 78 -40.37 25.90 24.66
CA GLN A 78 -40.94 25.69 23.34
C GLN A 78 -40.55 24.27 22.95
N GLY A 79 -41.46 23.35 23.29
CA GLY A 79 -41.34 21.95 23.03
C GLY A 79 -41.15 21.71 21.55
N TYR A 80 -39.91 21.43 21.16
CA TYR A 80 -39.72 20.34 20.23
C TYR A 80 -40.51 19.18 20.83
N PRO A 81 -41.53 18.63 20.16
CA PRO A 81 -42.17 17.43 20.64
C PRO A 81 -41.03 16.42 20.83
N GLN A 82 -40.73 16.16 22.09
CA GLN A 82 -40.01 14.98 22.50
C GLN A 82 -40.94 13.85 22.07
N TYR A 83 -40.83 13.46 20.80
CA TYR A 83 -41.13 12.11 20.38
C TYR A 83 -40.09 11.23 21.08
N GLN A 84 -40.18 11.13 22.41
CA GLN A 84 -39.99 9.89 23.11
C GLN A 84 -41.08 8.98 22.55
N GLN A 85 -40.92 8.53 21.31
CA GLN A 85 -41.50 7.26 20.94
C GLN A 85 -40.92 6.31 21.98
N PRO A 86 -41.74 5.74 22.86
CA PRO A 86 -41.28 4.67 23.72
C PRO A 86 -40.67 3.67 22.74
N TRP A 87 -39.35 3.47 22.79
CA TRP A 87 -38.71 2.45 21.97
C TRP A 87 -39.55 1.20 22.20
N PRO A 88 -40.24 0.67 21.17
CA PRO A 88 -41.17 -0.42 21.37
C PRO A 88 -40.40 -1.49 22.11
N HIS A 89 -40.86 -1.83 23.33
CA HIS A 89 -40.18 -2.76 24.20
C HIS A 89 -39.78 -3.95 23.36
N GLN A 90 -38.48 -4.12 23.12
CA GLN A 90 -38.01 -5.23 22.30
C GLN A 90 -38.54 -6.49 22.96
N PRO A 91 -39.32 -7.31 22.25
CA PRO A 91 -39.86 -8.53 22.82
C PRO A 91 -38.72 -9.33 23.45
N GLN A 92 -38.82 -9.66 24.74
CA GLN A 92 -37.77 -10.38 25.47
C GLN A 92 -37.60 -11.84 24.99
N GLY A 93 -38.40 -12.29 24.04
CA GLY A 93 -38.27 -13.60 23.39
C GLY A 93 -37.60 -13.50 22.02
N PRO A 94 -36.97 -14.60 21.54
CA PRO A 94 -36.48 -14.66 20.18
C PRO A 94 -37.63 -14.39 19.22
N SER A 95 -37.43 -13.44 18.29
CA SER A 95 -38.47 -13.10 17.34
C SER A 95 -38.82 -14.33 16.49
N ARG A 96 -40.07 -14.43 16.00
CA ARG A 96 -40.44 -15.53 15.09
C ARG A 96 -39.47 -15.65 13.91
N ALA A 97 -38.91 -14.54 13.44
CA ALA A 97 -37.86 -14.51 12.42
C ALA A 97 -36.55 -15.16 12.89
N GLN A 98 -36.14 -14.98 14.15
CA GLN A 98 -34.98 -15.66 14.72
C GLN A 98 -35.21 -17.17 14.86
N VAL A 99 -36.40 -17.59 15.30
CA VAL A 99 -36.76 -19.01 15.40
C VAL A 99 -36.80 -19.67 14.01
N ALA A 100 -37.39 -19.00 13.02
CA ALA A 100 -37.41 -19.47 11.63
C ALA A 100 -36.00 -19.56 11.04
N ALA A 101 -35.15 -18.55 11.27
CA ALA A 101 -33.76 -18.57 10.82
C ALA A 101 -32.96 -19.73 11.44
N GLN A 102 -33.22 -20.07 12.72
CA GLN A 102 -32.62 -21.24 13.36
C GLN A 102 -33.06 -22.55 12.71
N GLN A 103 -34.35 -22.70 12.38
CA GLN A 103 -34.87 -23.90 11.71
C GLN A 103 -34.31 -24.06 10.29
N VAL A 104 -34.24 -22.97 9.51
CA VAL A 104 -33.63 -22.97 8.17
C VAL A 104 -32.14 -23.28 8.24
N GLY A 105 -31.42 -22.74 9.23
CA GLY A 105 -30.01 -23.07 9.47
C GLY A 105 -29.79 -24.55 9.77
N ALA A 106 -30.67 -25.17 10.55
CA ALA A 106 -30.61 -26.60 10.86
C ALA A 106 -30.89 -27.47 9.61
N ALA A 107 -31.83 -27.07 8.76
CA ALA A 107 -32.10 -27.74 7.49
C ALA A 107 -30.93 -27.59 6.49
N ALA A 108 -30.32 -26.40 6.42
CA ALA A 108 -29.17 -26.13 5.57
C ALA A 108 -27.91 -26.90 6.00
N MET A 109 -27.74 -27.22 7.28
CA MET A 109 -26.65 -28.13 7.72
C MET A 109 -26.80 -29.55 7.17
N LYS A 110 -28.02 -29.96 6.79
CA LYS A 110 -28.28 -31.30 6.27
C LYS A 110 -27.76 -31.50 4.83
N HIS A 111 -27.57 -30.43 4.07
CA HIS A 111 -26.86 -30.43 2.79
C HIS A 111 -25.46 -29.87 3.03
N GLY A 112 -24.55 -30.74 3.48
CA GLY A 112 -23.18 -30.36 3.81
C GLY A 112 -22.50 -29.71 2.61
N ARG A 113 -22.31 -28.38 2.67
CA ARG A 113 -21.41 -27.69 1.74
C ARG A 113 -20.02 -28.26 1.90
N THR A 114 -19.40 -28.59 0.78
CA THR A 114 -18.02 -29.03 0.78
C THR A 114 -17.11 -27.86 1.15
N PHE A 115 -15.91 -28.15 1.64
CA PHE A 115 -14.88 -27.14 1.86
C PHE A 115 -14.64 -26.28 0.61
N TRP A 116 -14.69 -26.89 -0.57
CA TRP A 116 -14.50 -26.22 -1.86
C TRP A 116 -15.61 -25.22 -2.18
N ASP A 117 -16.86 -25.51 -1.81
CA ASP A 117 -17.97 -24.57 -1.99
C ASP A 117 -17.78 -23.31 -1.12
N GLU A 118 -17.30 -23.46 0.13
CA GLU A 118 -16.99 -22.32 0.98
C GLU A 118 -15.79 -21.53 0.44
N ALA A 119 -14.75 -22.21 -0.05
CA ALA A 119 -13.58 -21.57 -0.62
C ALA A 119 -13.92 -20.77 -1.89
N LEU A 120 -14.72 -21.35 -2.79
CA LEU A 120 -15.18 -20.70 -4.02
C LEU A 120 -16.08 -19.51 -3.72
N LEU A 121 -17.01 -19.65 -2.76
CA LEU A 121 -17.84 -18.53 -2.31
C LEU A 121 -16.99 -17.39 -1.74
N CYS A 122 -15.94 -17.71 -0.98
CA CYS A 122 -15.02 -16.69 -0.47
C CYS A 122 -14.27 -15.99 -1.60
N ALA A 123 -13.76 -16.74 -2.58
CA ALA A 123 -13.09 -16.18 -3.75
C ALA A 123 -14.02 -15.27 -4.57
N GLN A 124 -15.25 -15.72 -4.84
CA GLN A 124 -16.28 -14.98 -5.56
C GLN A 124 -16.63 -13.65 -4.87
N ARG A 125 -16.81 -13.66 -3.54
CA ARG A 125 -17.07 -12.45 -2.74
C ARG A 125 -15.94 -11.43 -2.84
N VAL A 126 -14.69 -11.89 -2.84
CA VAL A 126 -13.51 -11.02 -2.95
C VAL A 126 -13.40 -10.43 -4.34
N THR A 127 -13.53 -11.25 -5.40
CA THR A 127 -13.38 -10.80 -6.78
C THR A 127 -14.47 -9.82 -7.21
N ARG A 128 -15.74 -10.07 -6.84
CA ARG A 128 -16.84 -9.16 -7.15
C ARG A 128 -16.78 -7.87 -6.32
N SER A 129 -16.24 -7.93 -5.10
CA SER A 129 -16.14 -6.78 -4.18
C SER A 129 -17.47 -6.06 -3.91
N ASP A 130 -18.59 -6.74 -4.13
CA ASP A 130 -19.93 -6.22 -3.91
C ASP A 130 -20.67 -7.12 -2.92
N PHE A 131 -20.81 -6.63 -1.70
CA PHE A 131 -21.48 -7.36 -0.62
C PHE A 131 -23.01 -7.24 -0.70
N GLN A 132 -23.56 -6.37 -1.56
CA GLN A 132 -25.01 -6.25 -1.74
C GLN A 132 -25.56 -7.37 -2.63
N THR A 133 -24.80 -7.75 -3.66
CA THR A 133 -25.11 -8.90 -4.51
C THR A 133 -24.79 -10.22 -3.82
N GLU A 134 -23.65 -10.30 -3.12
CA GLU A 134 -23.18 -11.52 -2.46
C GLU A 134 -23.65 -11.61 -0.99
N ARG A 135 -24.92 -12.00 -0.81
CA ARG A 135 -25.55 -12.09 0.52
C ARG A 135 -24.88 -13.09 1.47
N ALA A 136 -24.98 -12.82 2.77
CA ALA A 136 -24.64 -13.78 3.81
C ALA A 136 -25.53 -15.02 3.68
N THR A 137 -24.92 -16.18 3.87
CA THR A 137 -25.64 -17.44 3.85
C THR A 137 -26.49 -17.57 5.10
N GLU A 138 -27.58 -18.34 5.03
CA GLU A 138 -28.46 -18.55 6.21
C GLU A 138 -27.69 -19.10 7.42
N LEU A 139 -26.68 -19.95 7.19
CA LEU A 139 -25.78 -20.43 8.24
C LEU A 139 -24.93 -19.30 8.86
N GLU A 140 -24.40 -18.40 8.05
CA GLU A 140 -23.65 -17.23 8.53
C GLU A 140 -24.55 -16.27 9.29
N ARG A 141 -25.76 -16.02 8.81
CA ARG A 141 -26.77 -15.18 9.48
C ARG A 141 -27.15 -15.75 10.83
N ALA A 142 -27.41 -17.06 10.91
CA ALA A 142 -27.67 -17.74 12.18
C ALA A 142 -26.48 -17.63 13.15
N LYS A 143 -25.24 -17.81 12.66
CA LYS A 143 -24.01 -17.64 13.46
C LYS A 143 -23.83 -16.20 13.98
N LEU A 144 -24.20 -15.20 13.19
CA LEU A 144 -24.10 -13.78 13.54
C LEU A 144 -25.22 -13.34 14.50
N ALA A 145 -26.43 -13.87 14.32
CA ALA A 145 -27.54 -13.65 15.24
C ALA A 145 -27.29 -14.29 16.62
N GLY A 146 -26.60 -15.44 16.66
CA GLY A 146 -26.20 -16.11 17.90
C GLY A 146 -24.87 -15.64 18.51
N ALA A 147 -24.23 -14.61 17.97
CA ALA A 147 -22.98 -14.07 18.52
C ALA A 147 -23.21 -13.34 19.86
N ARG A 148 -22.14 -13.15 20.66
CA ARG A 148 -22.19 -12.41 21.95
C ARG A 148 -22.87 -11.04 21.83
N HIS A 149 -22.65 -10.37 20.71
CA HIS A 149 -23.39 -9.18 20.31
C HIS A 149 -24.19 -9.53 19.04
N PRO A 150 -25.48 -9.87 19.19
CA PRO A 150 -26.32 -10.30 18.07
C PRO A 150 -26.34 -9.26 16.95
N ILE A 151 -25.92 -9.64 15.75
CA ILE A 151 -26.05 -8.82 14.56
C ILE A 151 -27.28 -9.32 13.82
N VAL A 152 -28.39 -8.58 13.91
CA VAL A 152 -29.70 -8.98 13.33
C VAL A 152 -30.03 -8.26 12.03
N ASN A 153 -29.36 -7.15 11.73
CA ASN A 153 -29.59 -6.40 10.50
C ASN A 153 -28.96 -7.16 9.30
N PRO A 154 -29.75 -7.55 8.27
CA PRO A 154 -29.27 -8.37 7.16
C PRO A 154 -28.15 -7.69 6.37
N MET A 155 -28.20 -6.37 6.16
CA MET A 155 -27.16 -5.62 5.45
C MET A 155 -25.83 -5.67 6.20
N VAL A 156 -25.86 -5.58 7.53
CA VAL A 156 -24.66 -5.69 8.38
C VAL A 156 -24.14 -7.12 8.38
N GLN A 157 -25.03 -8.12 8.36
CA GLN A 157 -24.64 -9.53 8.25
C GLN A 157 -23.94 -9.82 6.91
N ASP A 158 -24.49 -9.33 5.81
CA ASP A 158 -23.95 -9.48 4.46
C ASP A 158 -22.54 -8.84 4.38
N PHE A 159 -22.37 -7.62 4.92
CA PHE A 159 -21.06 -6.97 5.04
C PHE A 159 -20.06 -7.79 5.89
N VAL A 160 -20.47 -8.30 7.05
CA VAL A 160 -19.58 -9.06 7.94
C VAL A 160 -19.18 -10.41 7.31
N ALA A 161 -20.09 -11.05 6.57
CA ALA A 161 -19.81 -12.26 5.82
C ALA A 161 -18.84 -12.01 4.65
N TRP A 162 -19.02 -10.92 3.91
CA TRP A 162 -18.06 -10.49 2.89
C TRP A 162 -16.68 -10.22 3.50
N ARG A 163 -16.62 -9.47 4.60
CA ARG A 163 -15.37 -9.18 5.32
C ARG A 163 -14.67 -10.45 5.80
N ARG A 164 -15.40 -11.46 6.27
CA ARG A 164 -14.85 -12.78 6.60
C ARG A 164 -14.14 -13.39 5.39
N SER A 165 -14.79 -13.41 4.23
CA SER A 165 -14.21 -13.95 3.00
C SER A 165 -12.92 -13.22 2.59
N VAL A 166 -12.92 -11.89 2.65
CA VAL A 166 -11.72 -11.06 2.42
C VAL A 166 -10.58 -11.44 3.37
N LEU A 167 -10.87 -11.57 4.67
CA LEU A 167 -9.85 -11.90 5.67
C LEU A 167 -9.26 -13.31 5.47
N TRP A 168 -10.07 -14.30 5.08
CA TRP A 168 -9.57 -15.65 4.79
C TRP A 168 -8.70 -15.69 3.54
N VAL A 169 -9.14 -15.04 2.46
CA VAL A 169 -8.33 -14.95 1.23
C VAL A 169 -7.02 -14.23 1.51
N ALA A 170 -7.05 -13.11 2.24
CA ALA A 170 -5.84 -12.40 2.66
C ALA A 170 -4.94 -13.28 3.55
N ALA A 171 -5.51 -14.01 4.51
CA ALA A 171 -4.75 -14.92 5.39
C ALA A 171 -3.98 -15.96 4.58
N VAL A 172 -4.65 -16.60 3.61
CA VAL A 172 -4.04 -17.62 2.75
C VAL A 172 -2.95 -17.03 1.87
N LEU A 173 -3.21 -15.91 1.20
CA LEU A 173 -2.22 -15.27 0.32
C LEU A 173 -0.98 -14.80 1.10
N ILE A 174 -1.18 -14.19 2.28
CA ILE A 174 -0.06 -13.74 3.13
C ILE A 174 0.68 -14.94 3.71
N ALA A 175 0.00 -16.03 4.07
CA ALA A 175 0.64 -17.26 4.53
C ALA A 175 1.49 -17.91 3.43
N ILE A 176 0.99 -17.95 2.19
CA ILE A 176 1.76 -18.41 1.02
C ILE A 176 2.98 -17.51 0.81
N TYR A 177 2.82 -16.19 0.88
CA TYR A 177 3.93 -15.26 0.76
C TYR A 177 4.96 -15.44 1.88
N ALA A 178 4.52 -15.61 3.13
CA ALA A 178 5.39 -15.89 4.26
C ALA A 178 6.14 -17.22 4.10
N PHE A 179 5.47 -18.26 3.59
CA PHE A 179 6.07 -19.53 3.28
C PHE A 179 7.16 -19.39 2.21
N PHE A 180 6.87 -18.70 1.10
CA PHE A 180 7.88 -18.42 0.09
C PHE A 180 9.06 -17.65 0.67
N GLN A 181 8.82 -16.61 1.47
CA GLN A 181 9.89 -15.86 2.13
C GLN A 181 10.78 -16.74 3.02
N ILE A 182 10.22 -17.72 3.72
CA ILE A 182 10.98 -18.67 4.55
C ILE A 182 11.76 -19.65 3.67
N VAL A 183 11.15 -20.20 2.62
CA VAL A 183 11.79 -21.17 1.72
C VAL A 183 12.90 -20.53 0.89
N THR A 184 12.69 -19.29 0.45
CA THR A 184 13.70 -18.50 -0.28
C THR A 184 14.63 -17.73 0.65
N PHE A 185 14.49 -17.90 1.97
CA PHE A 185 15.39 -17.27 2.92
C PHE A 185 16.78 -17.83 2.69
N THR A 186 17.67 -16.94 2.27
CA THR A 186 19.06 -17.24 1.95
C THR A 186 19.91 -16.27 2.74
N THR A 187 20.98 -16.79 3.34
CA THR A 187 21.98 -15.93 3.99
C THR A 187 22.70 -15.13 2.91
N PHE A 188 23.25 -13.99 3.28
CA PHE A 188 24.02 -13.12 2.42
C PHE A 188 25.14 -13.89 1.72
N GLU A 189 25.85 -14.75 2.44
CA GLU A 189 26.90 -15.61 1.90
C GLU A 189 26.36 -16.53 0.79
N SER A 190 25.21 -17.19 1.02
CA SER A 190 24.59 -18.06 0.01
C SER A 190 24.05 -17.30 -1.21
N ALA A 191 23.58 -16.06 -1.02
CA ALA A 191 23.05 -15.21 -2.08
C ALA A 191 24.17 -14.61 -2.95
N MET A 192 25.30 -14.24 -2.32
CA MET A 192 26.44 -13.63 -3.00
C MET A 192 27.42 -14.65 -3.59
N GLY A 193 27.50 -15.86 -3.05
CA GLY A 193 28.40 -16.91 -3.53
C GLY A 193 28.40 -17.07 -5.06
N PRO A 194 27.22 -17.25 -5.71
CA PRO A 194 27.14 -17.34 -7.16
C PRO A 194 27.64 -16.10 -7.92
N GLN A 195 27.50 -14.90 -7.35
CA GLN A 195 28.02 -13.67 -7.97
C GLN A 195 29.54 -13.57 -7.80
N ILE A 196 30.06 -13.90 -6.61
CA ILE A 196 31.50 -13.95 -6.32
C ILE A 196 32.18 -14.97 -7.24
N ASP A 197 31.54 -16.10 -7.48
CA ASP A 197 32.03 -17.14 -8.39
C ASP A 197 32.12 -16.64 -9.85
N ARG A 198 31.12 -15.89 -10.33
CA ARG A 198 31.17 -15.29 -11.67
C ARG A 198 32.30 -14.26 -11.78
N LEU A 199 32.45 -13.40 -10.77
CA LEU A 199 33.53 -12.41 -10.73
C LEU A 199 34.91 -13.07 -10.71
N TYR A 200 35.05 -14.21 -10.02
CA TYR A 200 36.27 -15.01 -10.04
C TYR A 200 36.54 -15.57 -11.45
N GLU A 201 35.54 -16.17 -12.10
CA GLU A 201 35.68 -16.70 -13.45
C GLU A 201 36.07 -15.60 -14.46
N GLU A 202 35.42 -14.45 -14.41
CA GLU A 202 35.74 -13.27 -15.22
C GLU A 202 37.18 -12.79 -14.98
N ALA A 203 37.62 -12.72 -13.72
CA ALA A 203 38.98 -12.33 -13.37
C ALA A 203 40.03 -13.33 -13.89
N VAL A 204 39.74 -14.63 -13.82
CA VAL A 204 40.61 -15.70 -14.35
C VAL A 204 40.70 -15.64 -15.86
N GLU A 205 39.58 -15.43 -16.56
CA GLU A 205 39.56 -15.27 -18.01
C GLU A 205 40.34 -14.03 -18.45
N GLN A 206 40.14 -12.90 -17.75
CA GLN A 206 40.88 -11.67 -18.03
C GLN A 206 42.37 -11.85 -17.81
N ALA A 207 42.80 -12.48 -16.72
CA ALA A 207 44.21 -12.75 -16.47
C ALA A 207 44.82 -13.68 -17.53
N ARG A 208 44.10 -14.75 -17.92
CA ARG A 208 44.53 -15.66 -18.99
C ARG A 208 44.69 -14.94 -20.32
N ALA A 209 43.77 -14.02 -20.66
CA ALA A 209 43.87 -13.22 -21.87
C ALA A 209 45.13 -12.34 -21.91
N HIS A 210 45.66 -11.94 -20.74
CA HIS A 210 46.90 -11.18 -20.61
C HIS A 210 48.14 -12.06 -20.37
N GLY A 211 48.02 -13.39 -20.49
CA GLY A 211 49.13 -14.32 -20.22
C GLY A 211 49.55 -14.41 -18.75
N VAL A 212 48.74 -13.88 -17.83
CA VAL A 212 48.98 -13.93 -16.38
C VAL A 212 48.24 -15.12 -15.79
N ARG A 213 48.92 -15.90 -14.94
CA ARG A 213 48.30 -17.00 -14.19
C ARG A 213 47.72 -16.47 -12.88
N VAL A 214 46.43 -16.68 -12.64
CA VAL A 214 45.82 -16.43 -11.33
C VAL A 214 46.29 -17.53 -10.39
N GLU A 215 47.08 -17.17 -9.38
CA GLU A 215 47.54 -18.11 -8.34
C GLU A 215 46.50 -18.32 -7.24
N LEU A 216 45.55 -17.39 -7.10
CA LEU A 216 44.52 -17.44 -6.07
C LEU A 216 43.48 -18.51 -6.39
N SER A 217 43.25 -19.43 -5.46
CA SER A 217 42.18 -20.42 -5.60
C SER A 217 40.79 -19.77 -5.45
N ARG A 218 39.76 -20.42 -6.01
CA ARG A 218 38.36 -19.97 -5.87
C ARG A 218 37.93 -19.80 -4.41
N GLY A 219 38.36 -20.71 -3.53
CA GLY A 219 38.08 -20.63 -2.09
C GLY A 219 38.74 -19.42 -1.43
N GLU A 220 40.00 -19.14 -1.77
CA GLU A 220 40.71 -17.95 -1.27
C GLU A 220 40.11 -16.65 -1.81
N PHE A 221 39.64 -16.64 -3.07
CA PHE A 221 38.93 -15.48 -3.63
C PHE A 221 37.60 -15.23 -2.92
N HIS A 222 36.86 -16.29 -2.61
CA HIS A 222 35.61 -16.20 -1.85
C HIS A 222 35.88 -15.70 -0.43
N GLU A 223 36.85 -16.27 0.27
CA GLU A 223 37.24 -15.82 1.61
C GLU A 223 37.74 -14.37 1.59
N MET A 224 38.53 -13.98 0.60
CA MET A 224 38.98 -12.60 0.42
C MET A 224 37.80 -11.64 0.20
N SER A 225 36.83 -12.03 -0.64
CA SER A 225 35.61 -11.25 -0.88
C SER A 225 34.77 -11.10 0.39
N MET A 226 34.62 -12.17 1.18
CA MET A 226 33.90 -12.13 2.46
C MET A 226 34.64 -11.32 3.52
N ARG A 227 35.98 -11.38 3.55
CA ARG A 227 36.80 -10.53 4.42
C ARG A 227 36.73 -9.05 4.00
N GLN A 228 36.69 -8.76 2.71
CA GLN A 228 36.51 -7.41 2.17
C GLN A 228 35.11 -6.84 2.41
N PHE A 229 34.07 -7.68 2.46
CA PHE A 229 32.74 -7.25 2.86
C PHE A 229 32.66 -7.05 4.38
N GLY A 230 33.35 -7.91 5.14
CA GLY A 230 33.33 -7.96 6.59
C GLY A 230 32.24 -8.91 7.10
N ARG A 231 32.63 -9.90 7.90
CA ARG A 231 31.71 -10.90 8.47
C ARG A 231 30.56 -10.27 9.27
N ASN A 232 30.87 -9.26 10.10
CA ASN A 232 29.86 -8.53 10.86
C ASN A 232 28.83 -7.85 9.95
N ASN A 233 29.24 -7.38 8.77
CA ASN A 233 28.32 -6.74 7.82
C ASN A 233 27.36 -7.79 7.21
N ALA A 234 27.85 -9.01 6.95
CA ALA A 234 27.00 -10.11 6.47
C ALA A 234 25.94 -10.49 7.52
N GLU A 235 26.35 -10.60 8.79
CA GLU A 235 25.45 -10.88 9.90
C GLU A 235 24.37 -9.78 10.08
N VAL A 236 24.73 -8.51 9.87
CA VAL A 236 23.76 -7.40 9.89
C VAL A 236 22.72 -7.52 8.77
N VAL A 237 23.16 -7.86 7.55
CA VAL A 237 22.25 -8.07 6.41
C VAL A 237 21.31 -9.24 6.67
N ASP A 238 21.84 -10.35 7.16
CA ASP A 238 21.07 -11.54 7.52
C ASP A 238 20.05 -11.23 8.62
N ALA A 239 20.43 -10.45 9.64
CA ALA A 239 19.53 -10.02 10.69
C ALA A 239 18.39 -9.14 10.15
N ILE A 240 18.69 -8.19 9.24
CA ILE A 240 17.67 -7.34 8.60
C ILE A 240 16.68 -8.20 7.80
N ASN A 241 17.18 -9.12 6.96
CA ASN A 241 16.35 -10.04 6.20
C ASN A 241 15.50 -10.92 7.12
N GLY A 242 16.08 -11.40 8.23
CA GLY A 242 15.37 -12.19 9.23
C GLY A 242 14.24 -11.42 9.91
N ILE A 243 14.47 -10.15 10.28
CA ILE A 243 13.44 -9.27 10.85
C ILE A 243 12.30 -9.05 9.85
N LEU A 244 12.64 -8.77 8.59
CA LEU A 244 11.65 -8.57 7.53
C LEU A 244 10.80 -9.83 7.31
N ALA A 245 11.42 -11.01 7.19
CA ALA A 245 10.72 -12.28 7.05
C ALA A 245 9.82 -12.58 8.26
N THR A 246 10.34 -12.39 9.47
CA THR A 246 9.58 -12.57 10.72
C THR A 246 8.37 -11.64 10.78
N SER A 247 8.51 -10.38 10.35
CA SER A 247 7.40 -9.43 10.33
C SER A 247 6.24 -9.88 9.43
N VAL A 248 6.55 -10.46 8.27
CA VAL A 248 5.55 -11.01 7.34
C VAL A 248 4.85 -12.22 7.96
N PHE A 249 5.62 -13.12 8.58
CA PHE A 249 5.07 -14.30 9.27
C PHE A 249 4.14 -13.92 10.43
N LEU A 250 4.55 -12.99 11.29
CA LEU A 250 3.71 -12.48 12.39
C LEU A 250 2.43 -11.80 11.87
N SER A 251 2.53 -11.09 10.75
CA SER A 251 1.37 -10.49 10.08
C SER A 251 0.39 -11.54 9.56
N ALA A 252 0.90 -12.65 8.98
CA ALA A 252 0.10 -13.78 8.54
C ALA A 252 -0.70 -14.38 9.72
N ILE A 253 -0.04 -14.59 10.87
CA ILE A 253 -0.69 -15.07 12.09
C ILE A 253 -1.78 -14.11 12.55
N CYS A 254 -1.49 -12.80 12.62
CA CYS A 254 -2.45 -11.80 13.05
C CYS A 254 -3.68 -11.72 12.12
N ILE A 255 -3.50 -11.80 10.80
CA ILE A 255 -4.64 -11.88 9.86
C ILE A 255 -5.42 -13.19 10.03
N GLY A 256 -4.75 -14.32 10.26
CA GLY A 256 -5.41 -15.59 10.58
C GLY A 256 -6.28 -15.49 11.84
N ILE A 257 -5.79 -14.84 12.90
CA ILE A 257 -6.57 -14.55 14.12
C ILE A 257 -7.74 -13.61 13.80
N ALA A 258 -7.51 -12.56 13.00
CA ALA A 258 -8.56 -11.64 12.57
C ALA A 258 -9.68 -12.36 11.79
N ALA A 259 -9.32 -13.29 10.90
CA ALA A 259 -10.23 -14.13 10.14
C ALA A 259 -10.99 -15.11 11.04
N LYS A 260 -10.33 -15.74 12.02
CA LYS A 260 -10.96 -16.62 13.02
C LYS A 260 -11.98 -15.88 13.88
N TRP A 261 -11.68 -14.64 14.27
CA TRP A 261 -12.52 -13.81 15.14
C TRP A 261 -13.49 -12.89 14.38
N TRP A 262 -13.78 -13.18 13.11
CA TRP A 262 -14.63 -12.37 12.25
C TRP A 262 -16.00 -12.00 12.85
N LYS A 263 -16.59 -12.88 13.70
CA LYS A 263 -17.86 -12.64 14.42
C LYS A 263 -17.80 -11.47 15.39
N SER A 264 -16.63 -11.20 15.97
CA SER A 264 -16.39 -10.03 16.83
C SER A 264 -15.73 -8.93 16.01
N VAL A 265 -16.55 -8.06 15.41
CA VAL A 265 -16.08 -6.97 14.55
C VAL A 265 -14.99 -6.11 15.22
N PRO A 266 -15.12 -5.70 16.51
CA PRO A 266 -14.07 -4.91 17.16
C PRO A 266 -12.73 -5.66 17.25
N ALA A 267 -12.75 -6.92 17.69
CA ALA A 267 -11.52 -7.70 17.88
C ALA A 267 -10.87 -8.05 16.54
N SER A 268 -11.67 -8.47 15.56
CA SER A 268 -11.18 -8.73 14.21
C SER A 268 -10.57 -7.47 13.57
N ARG A 269 -11.16 -6.27 13.78
CA ARG A 269 -10.57 -5.01 13.29
C ARG A 269 -9.24 -4.70 13.96
N LEU A 270 -9.13 -4.91 15.27
CA LEU A 270 -7.89 -4.70 16.01
C LEU A 270 -6.77 -5.58 15.44
N TRP A 271 -7.01 -6.89 15.30
CA TRP A 271 -6.01 -7.82 14.76
C TRP A 271 -5.63 -7.51 13.30
N SER A 272 -6.58 -7.12 12.45
CA SER A 272 -6.26 -6.67 11.09
C SER A 272 -5.37 -5.44 11.08
N ARG A 273 -5.60 -4.47 11.98
CA ARG A 273 -4.76 -3.26 12.11
C ARG A 273 -3.37 -3.59 12.62
N ILE A 274 -3.25 -4.48 13.61
CA ILE A 274 -1.95 -4.94 14.12
C ILE A 274 -1.19 -5.64 13.00
N ALA A 275 -1.82 -6.55 12.27
CA ALA A 275 -1.17 -7.24 11.16
C ALA A 275 -0.67 -6.27 10.09
N TRP A 276 -1.51 -5.32 9.67
CA TRP A 276 -1.12 -4.28 8.73
C TRP A 276 0.02 -3.42 9.28
N GLY A 277 -0.07 -3.02 10.56
CA GLY A 277 0.95 -2.22 11.23
C GLY A 277 2.29 -2.93 11.29
N ILE A 278 2.34 -4.24 11.59
CA ILE A 278 3.58 -5.01 11.57
C ILE A 278 4.15 -5.07 10.15
N MET A 279 3.34 -5.47 9.17
CA MET A 279 3.77 -5.65 7.79
C MET A 279 4.25 -4.34 7.13
N PHE A 280 3.66 -3.21 7.50
CA PHE A 280 3.97 -1.91 6.93
C PHE A 280 5.03 -1.15 7.73
N CYS A 281 4.88 -1.04 9.05
CA CYS A 281 5.76 -0.23 9.89
C CYS A 281 7.14 -0.86 10.05
N VAL A 282 7.29 -2.20 10.09
CA VAL A 282 8.62 -2.80 10.27
C VAL A 282 9.57 -2.47 9.11
N PRO A 283 9.22 -2.72 7.83
CA PRO A 283 10.07 -2.31 6.70
C PRO A 283 10.28 -0.79 6.63
N MET A 284 9.24 -0.01 6.94
CA MET A 284 9.31 1.45 6.93
C MET A 284 10.31 1.98 7.98
N ILE A 285 10.23 1.47 9.22
CA ILE A 285 11.15 1.83 10.29
C ILE A 285 12.57 1.45 9.90
N LEU A 286 12.79 0.23 9.39
CA LEU A 286 14.11 -0.20 8.91
C LEU A 286 14.66 0.69 7.79
N SER A 287 13.80 1.17 6.88
CA SER A 287 14.23 2.06 5.79
C SER A 287 14.66 3.46 6.25
N PHE A 288 14.21 3.91 7.43
CA PHE A 288 14.66 5.18 8.00
C PHE A 288 16.03 5.09 8.67
N PHE A 289 16.50 3.88 8.98
CA PHE A 289 17.81 3.70 9.58
C PHE A 289 18.88 3.53 8.49
N PRO A 290 19.92 4.38 8.48
CA PRO A 290 21.06 4.18 7.59
C PRO A 290 21.79 2.90 7.99
N ILE A 291 21.59 1.82 7.23
CA ILE A 291 22.14 0.48 7.52
C ILE A 291 23.66 0.51 7.73
N THR A 292 24.36 1.42 7.04
CA THR A 292 25.81 1.62 7.17
C THR A 292 26.27 2.07 8.56
N TRP A 293 25.36 2.47 9.46
CA TRP A 293 25.68 2.75 10.87
C TRP A 293 25.89 1.49 11.68
N PHE A 294 25.29 0.37 11.27
CA PHE A 294 25.46 -0.93 11.92
C PHE A 294 26.62 -1.75 11.31
N MET A 295 27.20 -1.26 10.22
CA MET A 295 28.28 -1.94 9.49
C MET A 295 29.65 -1.45 9.97
N SER A 296 30.60 -2.37 10.11
CA SER A 296 32.00 -2.07 10.42
C SER A 296 32.86 -2.10 9.16
N PHE A 297 33.71 -1.08 8.99
CA PHE A 297 34.63 -0.95 7.86
C PHE A 297 36.09 -0.90 8.31
N GLU A 298 36.37 -1.42 9.51
CA GLU A 298 37.71 -1.44 10.10
C GLU A 298 38.69 -2.35 9.36
N HIS A 299 38.16 -3.36 8.65
CA HIS A 299 38.93 -4.24 7.77
C HIS A 299 39.53 -3.52 6.55
N VAL A 300 39.02 -2.32 6.22
CA VAL A 300 39.57 -1.46 5.16
C VAL A 300 40.67 -0.60 5.78
N GLN A 301 41.93 -0.95 5.49
CA GLN A 301 43.11 -0.30 6.10
C GLN A 301 43.23 1.18 5.68
N GLU A 302 42.91 1.48 4.41
CA GLU A 302 43.02 2.84 3.87
C GLU A 302 41.80 3.70 4.23
N ALA A 303 42.03 4.84 4.88
CA ALA A 303 40.96 5.74 5.33
C ALA A 303 40.13 6.29 4.16
N HIS A 304 40.76 6.62 3.02
CA HIS A 304 40.06 7.09 1.83
C HIS A 304 39.20 5.99 1.19
N ALA A 305 39.73 4.77 1.06
CA ALA A 305 38.98 3.62 0.56
C ALA A 305 37.79 3.27 1.47
N ARG A 306 37.95 3.43 2.80
CA ARG A 306 36.88 3.19 3.78
C ARG A 306 35.67 4.10 3.55
N GLY A 307 35.91 5.39 3.33
CA GLY A 307 34.85 6.35 3.03
C GLY A 307 34.10 6.02 1.73
N ALA A 308 34.86 5.73 0.67
CA ALA A 308 34.31 5.35 -0.63
C ALA A 308 33.50 4.05 -0.56
N GLN A 309 34.03 3.01 0.09
CA GLN A 309 33.34 1.73 0.24
C GLN A 309 32.05 1.86 1.06
N ARG A 310 32.07 2.65 2.15
CA ARG A 310 30.87 2.93 2.95
C ARG A 310 29.79 3.62 2.12
N GLN A 311 30.16 4.60 1.30
CA GLN A 311 29.24 5.30 0.41
C GLN A 311 28.68 4.37 -0.67
N ALA A 312 29.55 3.58 -1.32
CA ALA A 312 29.16 2.63 -2.35
C ALA A 312 28.18 1.57 -1.80
N MET A 313 28.48 0.98 -0.64
CA MET A 313 27.57 0.04 0.02
C MET A 313 26.25 0.71 0.39
N GLY A 314 26.30 1.92 0.95
CA GLY A 314 25.09 2.68 1.26
C GLY A 314 24.19 2.88 0.04
N ALA A 315 24.78 3.19 -1.12
CA ALA A 315 24.05 3.34 -2.38
C ALA A 315 23.44 2.01 -2.86
N VAL A 316 24.20 0.90 -2.82
CA VAL A 316 23.71 -0.43 -3.19
C VAL A 316 22.52 -0.84 -2.31
N PHE A 317 22.60 -0.63 -0.99
CA PHE A 317 21.49 -0.90 -0.09
C PHE A 317 20.29 0.00 -0.36
N ALA A 318 20.49 1.30 -0.59
CA ALA A 318 19.41 2.22 -0.89
C ALA A 318 18.65 1.78 -2.16
N VAL A 319 19.38 1.40 -3.22
CA VAL A 319 18.79 0.88 -4.46
C VAL A 319 18.07 -0.45 -4.21
N GLY A 320 18.67 -1.38 -3.48
CA GLY A 320 18.05 -2.67 -3.15
C GLY A 320 16.75 -2.52 -2.35
N VAL A 321 16.77 -1.69 -1.30
CA VAL A 321 15.60 -1.37 -0.48
C VAL A 321 14.53 -0.66 -1.30
N PHE A 322 14.91 0.30 -2.15
CA PHE A 322 13.98 0.97 -3.05
C PHE A 322 13.30 -0.02 -4.00
N MET A 323 14.06 -0.89 -4.68
CA MET A 323 13.50 -1.90 -5.58
C MET A 323 12.57 -2.88 -4.84
N MET A 324 12.82 -3.15 -3.57
CA MET A 324 11.96 -4.02 -2.74
C MET A 324 10.67 -3.32 -2.27
N ILE A 325 10.75 -2.05 -1.86
CA ILE A 325 9.65 -1.31 -1.23
C ILE A 325 8.77 -0.62 -2.28
N ALA A 326 9.35 -0.10 -3.36
CA ALA A 326 8.64 0.71 -4.33
C ALA A 326 7.41 -0.02 -4.93
N PRO A 327 7.50 -1.29 -5.41
CA PRO A 327 6.32 -1.99 -5.92
C PRO A 327 5.20 -2.13 -4.88
N LYS A 328 5.56 -2.33 -3.61
CA LYS A 328 4.60 -2.45 -2.49
C LYS A 328 3.92 -1.12 -2.21
N ALA A 329 4.67 -0.02 -2.26
CA ALA A 329 4.12 1.33 -2.11
C ALA A 329 3.17 1.69 -3.27
N ILE A 330 3.52 1.34 -4.52
CA ILE A 330 2.65 1.52 -5.69
C ILE A 330 1.31 0.79 -5.49
N ALA A 331 1.36 -0.47 -5.04
CA ALA A 331 0.16 -1.28 -4.84
C ALA A 331 -0.79 -0.74 -3.74
N LEU A 332 -0.30 0.12 -2.84
CA LEU A 332 -1.09 0.70 -1.78
C LEU A 332 -2.12 1.71 -2.32
N PHE A 333 -1.75 2.53 -3.30
CA PHE A 333 -2.59 3.62 -3.79
C PHE A 333 -3.91 3.13 -4.42
N PRO A 334 -3.93 2.15 -5.36
CA PRO A 334 -5.18 1.60 -5.88
C PRO A 334 -6.08 1.03 -4.79
N GLY A 335 -5.47 0.39 -3.77
CA GLY A 335 -6.19 -0.14 -2.61
C GLY A 335 -6.89 0.96 -1.81
N ILE A 336 -6.18 2.04 -1.51
CA ILE A 336 -6.74 3.20 -0.80
C ILE A 336 -7.88 3.83 -1.60
N ILE A 337 -7.66 4.13 -2.88
CA ILE A 337 -8.66 4.76 -3.75
C ILE A 337 -9.92 3.90 -3.82
N ARG A 338 -9.79 2.60 -4.10
CA ARG A 338 -10.93 1.67 -4.15
C ARG A 338 -11.65 1.59 -2.81
N SER A 339 -10.91 1.53 -1.69
CA SER A 339 -11.51 1.49 -0.35
C SER A 339 -12.30 2.76 -0.03
N ALA A 340 -11.81 3.93 -0.48
CA ALA A 340 -12.45 5.21 -0.28
C ALA A 340 -13.73 5.33 -1.11
N VAL A 341 -13.71 4.89 -2.38
CA VAL A 341 -14.90 4.83 -3.23
C VAL A 341 -15.96 3.88 -2.65
N SER A 342 -15.58 2.68 -2.22
CA SER A 342 -16.51 1.75 -1.55
C SER A 342 -17.06 2.29 -0.24
N LEU A 343 -16.28 3.08 0.51
CA LEU A 343 -16.78 3.72 1.73
C LEU A 343 -17.75 4.87 1.42
N LYS A 344 -17.56 5.57 0.30
CA LYS A 344 -18.49 6.61 -0.17
C LYS A 344 -19.85 6.02 -0.56
N THR A 345 -19.90 4.84 -1.17
CA THR A 345 -21.19 4.17 -1.49
C THR A 345 -21.92 3.69 -0.24
N LEU A 346 -21.18 3.35 0.83
CA LEU A 346 -21.73 2.94 2.12
C LEU A 346 -22.26 4.10 2.95
N VAL A 347 -21.55 5.23 2.93
CA VAL A 347 -21.86 6.41 3.75
C VAL A 347 -21.83 7.64 2.83
N PRO A 348 -22.87 7.83 1.99
CA PRO A 348 -22.89 8.93 1.01
C PRO A 348 -22.82 10.31 1.68
N GLU A 349 -23.30 10.41 2.92
CA GLU A 349 -23.23 11.64 3.73
C GLU A 349 -21.81 12.03 4.14
N SER A 350 -20.87 11.07 4.18
CA SER A 350 -19.50 11.38 4.55
C SER A 350 -18.74 11.97 3.35
N VAL A 351 -18.21 13.18 3.52
CA VAL A 351 -17.34 13.82 2.53
C VAL A 351 -15.92 13.27 2.53
N ALA A 352 -15.46 12.72 3.66
CA ALA A 352 -14.08 12.31 3.85
C ALA A 352 -13.57 11.26 2.83
N PRO A 353 -14.33 10.19 2.50
CA PRO A 353 -13.86 9.21 1.51
C PRO A 353 -13.69 9.80 0.11
N GLY A 354 -14.55 10.76 -0.28
CA GLY A 354 -14.42 11.47 -1.55
C GLY A 354 -13.11 12.26 -1.63
N TRP A 355 -12.78 12.99 -0.58
CA TRP A 355 -11.52 13.75 -0.48
C TRP A 355 -10.29 12.85 -0.48
N VAL A 356 -10.33 11.69 0.18
CA VAL A 356 -9.23 10.72 0.15
C VAL A 356 -9.01 10.19 -1.27
N ALA A 357 -10.07 9.81 -1.98
CA ALA A 357 -9.94 9.35 -3.37
C ALA A 357 -9.41 10.45 -4.30
N ALA A 358 -9.98 11.66 -4.21
CA ALA A 358 -9.59 12.81 -5.01
C ALA A 358 -8.15 13.27 -4.75
N GLY A 359 -7.68 13.19 -3.50
CA GLY A 359 -6.30 13.54 -3.14
C GLY A 359 -5.27 12.45 -3.47
N MET A 360 -5.63 11.17 -3.32
CA MET A 360 -4.70 10.06 -3.56
C MET A 360 -4.45 9.81 -5.05
N ALA A 361 -5.41 10.09 -5.94
CA ALA A 361 -5.26 9.85 -7.36
C ALA A 361 -4.14 10.71 -8.02
N PRO A 362 -4.05 12.04 -7.78
CA PRO A 362 -2.93 12.85 -8.29
C PRO A 362 -1.58 12.47 -7.66
N LEU A 363 -1.56 12.19 -6.36
CA LEU A 363 -0.33 11.72 -5.68
C LEU A 363 0.17 10.42 -6.29
N TYR A 364 -0.74 9.48 -6.58
CA TYR A 364 -0.42 8.24 -7.26
C TYR A 364 0.13 8.48 -8.67
N ALA A 365 -0.49 9.39 -9.43
CA ALA A 365 -0.02 9.74 -10.77
C ALA A 365 1.40 10.34 -10.75
N ILE A 366 1.68 11.30 -9.86
CA ILE A 366 3.01 11.91 -9.72
C ILE A 366 4.06 10.86 -9.30
N PHE A 367 3.69 9.97 -8.37
CA PHE A 367 4.57 8.92 -7.92
C PHE A 367 4.90 7.91 -9.03
N LEU A 368 3.88 7.44 -9.76
CA LEU A 368 4.06 6.58 -10.93
C LEU A 368 4.91 7.24 -12.01
N PHE A 369 4.66 8.52 -12.30
CA PHE A 369 5.43 9.28 -13.26
C PHE A 369 6.92 9.30 -12.92
N THR A 370 7.24 9.56 -11.64
CA THR A 370 8.62 9.61 -11.16
C THR A 370 9.30 8.26 -11.29
N LEU A 371 8.64 7.20 -10.85
CA LEU A 371 9.18 5.84 -10.91
C LEU A 371 9.39 5.37 -12.36
N VAL A 372 8.46 5.68 -13.24
CA VAL A 372 8.57 5.28 -14.64
C VAL A 372 9.59 6.12 -15.37
N SER A 373 9.73 7.39 -15.04
CA SER A 373 10.83 8.21 -15.58
C SER A 373 12.19 7.57 -15.25
N MET A 374 12.34 7.03 -14.03
CA MET A 374 13.55 6.30 -13.63
C MET A 374 13.74 5.01 -14.43
N ILE A 375 12.69 4.19 -14.62
CA ILE A 375 12.77 2.95 -15.42
C ILE A 375 13.03 3.25 -16.89
N ASN A 376 12.41 4.29 -17.43
CA ASN A 376 12.58 4.70 -18.82
C ASN A 376 14.02 5.16 -19.08
N GLN A 377 14.63 5.90 -18.15
CA GLN A 377 16.04 6.27 -18.26
C GLN A 377 16.97 5.07 -18.21
N SER A 378 16.59 3.96 -17.55
CA SER A 378 17.42 2.77 -17.47
C SER A 378 17.25 1.80 -18.64
N GLN A 379 16.07 1.74 -19.26
CA GLN A 379 15.77 0.78 -20.32
C GLN A 379 15.69 1.38 -21.73
N GLY A 380 15.30 2.65 -21.86
CA GLY A 380 15.14 3.32 -23.16
C GLY A 380 14.00 2.76 -24.04
N ASP A 381 13.06 1.98 -23.48
CA ASP A 381 11.96 1.37 -24.24
C ASP A 381 10.71 2.27 -24.29
N ILE A 382 10.36 2.72 -25.49
CA ILE A 382 9.21 3.58 -25.78
C ILE A 382 7.86 2.89 -25.46
N PHE A 383 7.74 1.58 -25.65
CA PHE A 383 6.48 0.87 -25.40
C PHE A 383 6.15 0.84 -23.90
N LEU A 384 7.18 0.76 -23.05
CA LEU A 384 7.01 0.85 -21.60
C LEU A 384 6.46 2.23 -21.20
N ILE A 385 6.96 3.31 -21.83
CA ILE A 385 6.44 4.67 -21.59
C ILE A 385 4.95 4.73 -21.92
N LEU A 386 4.53 4.22 -23.08
CA LEU A 386 3.13 4.26 -23.50
C LEU A 386 2.23 3.45 -22.56
N GLY A 387 2.65 2.23 -22.19
CA GLY A 387 1.91 1.38 -21.25
C GLY A 387 1.72 2.05 -19.89
N VAL A 388 2.75 2.77 -19.41
CA VAL A 388 2.64 3.55 -18.17
C VAL A 388 1.72 4.74 -18.34
N LEU A 389 1.80 5.51 -19.43
CA LEU A 389 0.92 6.65 -19.65
C LEU A 389 -0.54 6.20 -19.61
N CYS A 390 -0.87 5.08 -20.26
CA CYS A 390 -2.17 4.44 -20.15
C CYS A 390 -2.51 4.09 -18.69
N PHE A 391 -1.59 3.45 -17.96
CA PHE A 391 -1.80 3.09 -16.54
C PHE A 391 -2.00 4.32 -15.62
N MET A 392 -1.30 5.42 -15.87
CA MET A 392 -1.41 6.68 -15.13
C MET A 392 -2.72 7.42 -15.43
N THR A 393 -3.22 7.35 -16.66
CA THR A 393 -4.49 7.99 -17.03
C THR A 393 -5.70 7.32 -16.38
N GLY A 394 -5.65 6.02 -16.11
CA GLY A 394 -6.76 5.27 -15.50
C GLY A 394 -7.33 5.89 -14.21
N PRO A 395 -6.50 6.19 -13.19
CA PRO A 395 -6.93 6.88 -11.98
C PRO A 395 -7.40 8.33 -12.22
N LEU A 396 -6.87 9.03 -13.23
CA LEU A 396 -7.25 10.42 -13.53
C LEU A 396 -8.63 10.51 -14.17
N VAL A 397 -9.05 9.48 -14.92
CA VAL A 397 -10.42 9.37 -15.46
C VAL A 397 -11.45 9.48 -14.33
N TYR A 398 -11.16 8.92 -13.15
CA TYR A 398 -12.06 9.07 -11.99
C TYR A 398 -12.24 10.52 -11.56
N ILE A 399 -11.21 11.36 -11.61
CA ILE A 399 -11.31 12.77 -11.21
C ILE A 399 -12.17 13.55 -12.22
N VAL A 400 -12.10 13.20 -13.50
CA VAL A 400 -12.84 13.89 -14.56
C VAL A 400 -14.35 13.58 -14.49
N PHE A 401 -14.71 12.38 -14.02
CA PHE A 401 -16.10 11.89 -14.00
C PHE A 401 -16.74 11.80 -12.60
N ALA A 402 -16.00 12.08 -11.53
CA ALA A 402 -16.51 12.18 -10.15
C ALA A 402 -16.87 13.64 -9.82
#